data_AF-A0A497BYL1-F1
#
_entry.id   AF-A0A497BYL1-F1
#
_cell.length_a   1.000
_cell.length_b   1.000
_cell.length_c   1.000
_cell.angle_alpha   90.00
_cell.angle_beta   90.00
_cell.angle_gamma   90.00
#
_symmetry.space_group_name_H-M   'P 1'
#
loop_
_entity.id
_entity.type
_entity.pdbx_description
1 polymer ?
#
loop_
_entity_poly.entity_id
_entity_poly.type
_entity_poly.pdbx_seq_one_letter_code
_entity_poly.pdbx_strand_id
1 'polypeptide(L)'
;MVLGTANPGPRALTFGPLLKLKKLPFNDLIQGILAVCEKKLENPVEIEFAMTFSPPALGLLQVRPMVVSSQIIQLTADDLNRDNLLAASESALGNGCLDDICDIVYVIPDEFDLAQTRKIASELAGINTNLVEKNRPYLLIVFGRLGSTDPWLGIPVDWGQISGARVIVETYLDDFSVEMSQGSHFFHNLTSLGVNYLALPKTSKFKLDWDWLSHQPEIQRSDFVRHVRIAKPLSIRIDGRASRGVIQKPEV
;
A
#
# COMPACT_ATOMS: atom_id res chain seq x y z
N MET A 1 17.24 -25.71 -12.63
CA MET A 1 17.63 -25.58 -11.22
C MET A 1 17.69 -26.98 -10.63
N VAL A 2 18.85 -27.40 -10.13
CA VAL A 2 19.05 -28.76 -9.59
C VAL A 2 19.05 -28.67 -8.07
N LEU A 3 18.35 -29.58 -7.40
CA LEU A 3 18.30 -29.63 -5.94
C LEU A 3 19.65 -30.11 -5.38
N GLY A 4 20.09 -29.47 -4.30
CA GLY A 4 21.32 -29.82 -3.60
C GLY A 4 22.51 -28.93 -3.95
N THR A 5 23.64 -29.23 -3.34
CA THR A 5 24.85 -28.40 -3.43
C THR A 5 25.91 -28.95 -4.39
N ALA A 6 25.62 -30.10 -5.02
CA ALA A 6 26.59 -30.89 -5.78
C ALA A 6 27.14 -30.19 -7.04
N ASN A 7 26.33 -29.35 -7.70
CA ASN A 7 26.75 -28.64 -8.91
C ASN A 7 27.24 -27.22 -8.59
N PRO A 8 28.29 -26.73 -9.28
CA PRO A 8 28.73 -25.34 -9.19
C PRO A 8 27.72 -24.40 -9.87
N GLY A 9 27.55 -23.20 -9.30
CA GLY A 9 26.65 -22.16 -9.83
C GLY A 9 26.00 -21.31 -8.74
N PRO A 10 25.25 -20.26 -9.12
CA PRO A 10 24.52 -19.40 -8.19
C PRO A 10 23.59 -20.22 -7.29
N ARG A 11 23.65 -19.95 -5.98
CA ARG A 11 22.82 -20.63 -4.98
C ARG A 11 21.51 -19.89 -4.82
N ALA A 12 20.40 -20.63 -4.83
CA ALA A 12 19.08 -20.11 -4.48
C ALA A 12 18.52 -20.95 -3.33
N LEU A 13 18.08 -20.28 -2.26
CA LEU A 13 17.26 -20.94 -1.26
C LEU A 13 15.89 -21.21 -1.88
N THR A 14 15.48 -22.47 -1.87
CA THR A 14 14.16 -22.86 -2.35
C THR A 14 13.48 -23.77 -1.36
N PHE A 15 12.15 -23.72 -1.33
CA PHE A 15 11.32 -24.64 -0.56
C PHE A 15 10.97 -25.91 -1.34
N GLY A 16 11.81 -26.31 -2.31
CA GLY A 16 11.59 -27.47 -3.17
C GLY A 16 11.29 -28.78 -2.42
N PRO A 17 11.98 -29.11 -1.30
CA PRO A 17 11.66 -30.30 -0.50
C PRO A 17 10.24 -30.31 0.09
N LEU A 18 9.71 -29.14 0.43
CA LEU A 18 8.36 -28.96 0.97
C LEU A 18 7.31 -28.90 -0.14
N LEU A 19 7.51 -28.00 -1.10
CA LEU A 19 6.49 -27.62 -2.08
C LEU A 19 6.47 -28.52 -3.32
N LYS A 20 7.63 -29.05 -3.74
CA LYS A 20 7.77 -29.87 -4.96
C LYS A 20 7.89 -31.35 -4.65
N LEU A 21 8.81 -31.71 -3.77
CA LEU A 21 9.01 -33.10 -3.38
C LEU A 21 7.96 -33.60 -2.38
N LYS A 22 7.23 -32.69 -1.73
CA LYS A 22 6.17 -32.99 -0.74
C LYS A 22 6.63 -34.03 0.28
N LYS A 23 7.86 -33.92 0.78
CA LYS A 23 8.42 -34.87 1.79
C LYS A 23 7.60 -34.92 3.08
N LEU A 24 6.84 -33.87 3.32
CA LEU A 24 5.83 -33.76 4.38
C LEU A 24 4.52 -33.32 3.70
N PRO A 25 3.34 -33.69 4.25
CA PRO A 25 2.04 -33.26 3.75
C PRO A 25 1.75 -31.79 4.11
N PHE A 26 2.71 -30.92 3.86
CA PHE A 26 2.71 -29.53 4.32
C PHE A 26 1.58 -28.72 3.69
N ASN A 27 1.40 -28.80 2.36
CA ASN A 27 0.36 -28.04 1.68
C ASN A 27 -1.05 -28.42 2.18
N ASP A 28 -1.31 -29.71 2.32
CA ASP A 28 -2.62 -30.22 2.76
C ASP A 28 -2.88 -29.81 4.23
N LEU A 29 -1.85 -29.83 5.07
CA LEU A 29 -1.92 -29.33 6.44
C LEU A 29 -2.27 -27.84 6.48
N ILE A 30 -1.56 -27.01 5.72
CA ILE A 30 -1.81 -25.56 5.67
C ILE A 30 -3.21 -25.25 5.14
N GLN A 31 -3.65 -25.93 4.07
CA GLN A 31 -5.02 -25.79 3.54
C GLN A 31 -6.07 -26.21 4.57
N GLY A 32 -5.83 -27.30 5.30
CA GLY A 32 -6.72 -27.75 6.37
C GLY A 32 -6.80 -26.74 7.52
N ILE A 33 -5.66 -26.19 7.95
CA ILE A 33 -5.61 -25.15 8.99
C ILE A 33 -6.39 -23.91 8.54
N LEU A 34 -6.12 -23.41 7.32
CA LEU A 34 -6.84 -22.27 6.76
C LEU A 34 -8.35 -22.51 6.77
N ALA A 35 -8.82 -23.64 6.22
CA ALA A 35 -10.25 -23.96 6.18
C ALA A 35 -10.91 -24.02 7.56
N VAL A 36 -10.21 -24.56 8.57
CA VAL A 36 -10.70 -24.60 9.95
C VAL A 36 -10.78 -23.19 10.54
N CYS A 37 -9.74 -22.37 10.36
CA CYS A 37 -9.71 -21.01 10.86
C CYS A 37 -10.75 -20.12 10.18
N GLU A 38 -10.89 -20.19 8.85
CA GLU A 38 -11.90 -19.46 8.07
C GLU A 38 -13.31 -19.83 8.51
N LYS A 39 -13.59 -21.13 8.66
CA LYS A 39 -14.89 -21.59 9.14
C LYS A 39 -15.18 -21.09 10.57
N LYS A 40 -14.16 -21.01 11.42
CA LYS A 40 -14.34 -20.60 12.82
C LYS A 40 -14.52 -19.09 12.98
N LEU A 41 -13.88 -18.31 12.12
CA LEU A 41 -13.90 -16.83 12.15
C LEU A 41 -14.92 -16.23 11.16
N GLU A 42 -15.59 -17.08 10.38
CA GLU A 42 -16.57 -16.72 9.34
C GLU A 42 -16.05 -15.66 8.36
N ASN A 43 -14.73 -15.64 8.14
CA ASN A 43 -14.03 -14.72 7.26
C ASN A 43 -12.77 -15.40 6.72
N PRO A 44 -12.27 -14.99 5.54
CA PRO A 44 -10.92 -15.36 5.10
C PRO A 44 -9.88 -14.98 6.17
N VAL A 45 -8.80 -15.75 6.27
CA VAL A 45 -7.80 -15.54 7.32
C VAL A 45 -6.38 -15.51 6.77
N GLU A 46 -5.55 -14.71 7.41
CA GLU A 46 -4.09 -14.77 7.28
C GLU A 46 -3.53 -15.55 8.47
N ILE A 47 -2.58 -16.44 8.21
CA ILE A 47 -1.88 -17.20 9.26
C ILE A 47 -0.37 -17.00 9.16
N GLU A 48 0.26 -16.85 10.31
CA GLU A 48 1.71 -16.94 10.46
C GLU A 48 2.04 -18.20 11.26
N PHE A 49 3.08 -18.92 10.86
CA PHE A 49 3.46 -20.19 11.48
C PHE A 49 4.97 -20.40 11.48
N ALA A 50 5.45 -21.22 12.40
CA ALA A 50 6.81 -21.74 12.45
C ALA A 50 6.79 -23.26 12.39
N MET A 51 7.82 -23.85 11.77
CA MET A 51 7.93 -25.30 11.66
C MET A 51 9.36 -25.80 11.92
N THR A 52 9.49 -26.83 12.74
CA THR A 52 10.71 -27.65 12.85
C THR A 52 10.61 -28.84 11.91
N PHE A 53 11.75 -29.39 11.47
CA PHE A 53 11.80 -30.54 10.55
C PHE A 53 12.30 -31.83 11.21
N SER A 54 12.90 -31.75 12.40
CA SER A 54 13.47 -32.92 13.09
C SER A 54 13.47 -32.68 14.63
N PRO A 55 12.42 -33.12 15.35
CA PRO A 55 11.20 -33.73 14.81
C PRO A 55 10.33 -32.70 14.04
N PRO A 56 9.49 -33.14 13.08
CA PRO A 56 8.54 -32.26 12.43
C PRO A 56 7.47 -31.76 13.41
N ALA A 57 7.37 -30.45 13.59
CA ALA A 57 6.31 -29.83 14.39
C ALA A 57 5.96 -28.47 13.81
N LEU A 58 4.67 -28.13 13.73
CA LEU A 58 4.17 -26.84 13.25
C LEU A 58 3.43 -26.12 14.37
N GLY A 59 3.78 -24.86 14.60
CA GLY A 59 3.11 -23.98 15.55
C GLY A 59 2.56 -22.75 14.83
N LEU A 60 1.32 -22.37 15.15
CA LEU A 60 0.74 -21.11 14.70
C LEU A 60 1.27 -19.98 15.57
N LEU A 61 1.79 -18.94 14.94
CA LEU A 61 2.26 -17.73 15.58
C LEU A 61 1.17 -16.67 15.61
N GLN A 62 0.38 -16.59 14.53
CA GLN A 62 -0.72 -15.64 14.41
C GLN A 62 -1.84 -16.22 13.53
N VAL A 63 -3.09 -15.89 13.86
CA VAL A 63 -4.27 -16.08 12.99
C VAL A 63 -5.06 -14.78 13.03
N ARG A 64 -5.29 -14.16 11.86
CA ARG A 64 -5.98 -12.89 11.78
C ARG A 64 -7.08 -12.94 10.71
N PRO A 65 -8.33 -12.55 11.02
CA PRO A 65 -9.35 -12.38 9.99
C PRO A 65 -8.89 -11.31 8.99
N MET A 66 -9.07 -11.57 7.70
CA MET A 66 -8.86 -10.60 6.64
C MET A 66 -10.18 -9.90 6.36
N VAL A 67 -10.13 -8.56 6.27
CA VAL A 67 -11.24 -7.78 5.74
C VAL A 67 -11.22 -7.91 4.22
N VAL A 68 -11.99 -8.86 3.69
CA VAL A 68 -12.18 -8.96 2.24
C VAL A 68 -13.35 -8.07 1.85
N SER A 69 -13.06 -6.95 1.19
CA SER A 69 -14.08 -6.13 0.55
C SER A 69 -14.83 -6.98 -0.48
N SER A 70 -16.13 -7.20 -0.25
CA SER A 70 -17.01 -7.96 -1.13
C SER A 70 -17.42 -7.19 -2.39
N GLN A 71 -17.02 -5.93 -2.51
CA GLN A 71 -17.36 -5.09 -3.66
C GLN A 71 -16.64 -5.59 -4.91
N ILE A 72 -17.43 -5.97 -5.91
CA ILE A 72 -16.91 -6.27 -7.25
C ILE A 72 -16.73 -4.93 -7.96
N ILE A 73 -15.50 -4.44 -7.97
CA ILE A 73 -15.09 -3.29 -8.79
C ILE A 73 -14.38 -3.85 -10.01
N GLN A 74 -14.80 -3.40 -11.18
CA GLN A 74 -14.13 -3.70 -12.44
C GLN A 74 -13.74 -2.37 -13.08
N LEU A 75 -12.43 -2.11 -13.13
CA LEU A 75 -11.90 -0.95 -13.82
C LEU A 75 -11.39 -1.36 -15.20
N THR A 76 -11.94 -0.73 -16.23
CA THR A 76 -11.50 -0.90 -17.62
C THR A 76 -10.34 0.03 -17.95
N ALA A 77 -9.65 -0.18 -19.07
CA ALA A 77 -8.63 0.75 -19.53
C ALA A 77 -9.20 2.17 -19.79
N ASP A 78 -10.46 2.27 -20.21
CA ASP A 78 -11.13 3.54 -20.47
C ASP A 78 -11.37 4.33 -19.17
N ASP A 79 -11.61 3.64 -18.05
CA ASP A 79 -11.75 4.29 -16.75
C ASP A 79 -10.48 5.00 -16.29
N LEU A 80 -9.30 4.49 -16.69
CA LEU A 80 -8.01 5.10 -16.36
C LEU A 80 -7.66 6.32 -17.23
N ASN A 81 -8.39 6.54 -18.33
CA ASN A 81 -8.14 7.63 -19.29
C ASN A 81 -9.19 8.75 -19.24
N ARG A 82 -10.03 8.79 -18.20
CA ARG A 82 -11.02 9.87 -18.06
C ARG A 82 -10.31 11.22 -17.78
N ASP A 83 -10.92 12.31 -18.26
CA ASP A 83 -10.33 13.66 -18.13
C ASP A 83 -10.37 14.20 -16.69
N ASN A 84 -11.29 13.71 -15.85
CA ASN A 84 -11.53 14.23 -14.50
C ASN A 84 -10.74 13.50 -13.39
N LEU A 85 -9.62 12.87 -13.74
CA LEU A 85 -8.80 12.11 -12.79
C LEU A 85 -7.77 13.01 -12.08
N LEU A 86 -7.63 12.81 -10.77
CA LEU A 86 -6.46 13.28 -10.01
C LEU A 86 -5.28 12.33 -10.22
N ALA A 87 -5.55 11.02 -10.22
CA ALA A 87 -4.55 9.98 -10.42
C ALA A 87 -5.20 8.69 -10.94
N ALA A 88 -4.44 7.91 -11.71
CA ALA A 88 -4.82 6.57 -12.16
C ALA A 88 -3.60 5.65 -12.13
N SER A 89 -3.75 4.37 -11.81
CA SER A 89 -2.62 3.45 -11.76
C SER A 89 -3.01 2.04 -12.20
N GLU A 90 -2.07 1.34 -12.84
CA GLU A 90 -2.10 -0.11 -13.12
C GLU A 90 -1.28 -0.91 -12.09
N SER A 91 -0.87 -0.26 -11.00
CA SER A 91 -0.22 -0.87 -9.84
C SER A 91 -0.93 -0.37 -8.58
N ALA A 92 -2.11 -0.94 -8.31
CA ALA A 92 -2.92 -0.62 -7.14
C ALA A 92 -3.12 -1.86 -6.25
N LEU A 93 -3.22 -1.61 -4.94
CA LEU A 93 -3.54 -2.61 -3.91
C LEU A 93 -4.72 -2.12 -3.06
N GLY A 94 -5.48 -3.09 -2.55
CA GLY A 94 -6.78 -2.84 -1.91
C GLY A 94 -7.92 -3.23 -2.83
N ASN A 95 -9.15 -3.00 -2.40
CA ASN A 95 -10.35 -3.27 -3.19
C ASN A 95 -11.53 -2.52 -2.59
N GLY A 96 -12.22 -1.68 -3.37
CA GLY A 96 -13.39 -0.96 -2.89
C GLY A 96 -13.54 0.47 -3.42
N CYS A 97 -14.67 1.07 -3.06
CA CYS A 97 -15.05 2.44 -3.39
C CYS A 97 -15.01 3.30 -2.12
N LEU A 98 -14.31 4.43 -2.15
CA LEU A 98 -14.29 5.42 -1.08
C LEU A 98 -14.78 6.74 -1.65
N ASP A 99 -15.83 7.27 -1.05
CA ASP A 99 -16.48 8.53 -1.42
C ASP A 99 -16.62 9.46 -0.20
N ASP A 100 -15.74 9.31 0.79
CA ASP A 100 -15.73 10.04 2.08
C ASP A 100 -14.44 10.84 2.34
N ILE A 101 -13.50 10.84 1.38
CA ILE A 101 -12.19 11.50 1.53
C ILE A 101 -12.25 12.95 1.02
N CYS A 102 -12.19 13.90 1.96
CA CYS A 102 -12.11 15.34 1.65
C CYS A 102 -10.75 15.98 1.99
N ASP A 103 -9.92 15.32 2.79
CA ASP A 103 -8.60 15.81 3.18
C ASP A 103 -7.53 15.14 2.31
N ILE A 104 -6.61 15.94 1.78
CA ILE A 104 -5.48 15.47 0.99
C ILE A 104 -4.21 16.03 1.60
N VAL A 105 -3.29 15.16 1.97
CA VAL A 105 -1.98 15.48 2.53
C VAL A 105 -0.93 15.01 1.54
N TYR A 106 -0.06 15.92 1.11
CA TYR A 106 0.97 15.58 0.13
C TYR A 106 2.29 16.27 0.41
N VAL A 107 3.37 15.62 -0.01
CA VAL A 107 4.70 16.23 -0.03
C VAL A 107 4.80 17.16 -1.23
N ILE A 108 5.23 18.40 -1.01
CA ILE A 108 5.29 19.44 -2.03
C ILE A 108 6.42 19.08 -3.02
N PRO A 109 6.13 18.96 -4.33
CA PRO A 109 7.14 18.56 -5.32
C PRO A 109 8.41 19.41 -5.29
N ASP A 110 8.25 20.73 -5.30
CA ASP A 110 9.36 21.69 -5.42
C ASP A 110 10.22 21.79 -4.15
N GLU A 111 9.68 21.38 -3.01
CA GLU A 111 10.37 21.44 -1.71
C GLU A 111 10.99 20.09 -1.33
N PHE A 112 10.70 19.01 -2.07
CA PHE A 112 11.15 17.67 -1.71
C PHE A 112 12.68 17.57 -1.72
N ASP A 113 13.26 17.27 -0.56
CA ASP A 113 14.69 17.04 -0.37
C ASP A 113 14.94 15.68 0.29
N LEU A 114 15.74 14.84 -0.37
CA LEU A 114 16.15 13.53 0.13
C LEU A 114 16.93 13.61 1.45
N ALA A 115 17.69 14.68 1.65
CA ALA A 115 18.42 14.89 2.90
C ALA A 115 17.47 15.23 4.07
N GLN A 116 16.24 15.63 3.78
CA GLN A 116 15.25 16.08 4.77
C GLN A 116 14.11 15.08 4.98
N THR A 117 14.16 13.87 4.41
CA THR A 117 13.07 12.88 4.49
C THR A 117 12.63 12.53 5.92
N ARG A 118 13.53 12.58 6.91
CA ARG A 118 13.17 12.43 8.33
C ARG A 118 12.33 13.60 8.87
N LYS A 119 12.62 14.83 8.43
CA LYS A 119 11.82 16.01 8.77
C LYS A 119 10.46 15.94 8.09
N ILE A 120 10.40 15.50 6.82
CA ILE A 120 9.15 15.21 6.12
C ILE A 120 8.30 14.20 6.90
N ALA A 121 8.90 13.10 7.38
CA ALA A 121 8.21 12.11 8.22
C ALA A 121 7.62 12.72 9.50
N SER A 122 8.35 13.63 10.16
CA SER A 122 7.87 14.34 11.34
C SER A 122 6.72 15.31 11.03
N GLU A 123 6.76 15.99 9.90
CA GLU A 123 5.68 16.89 9.45
C GLU A 123 4.41 16.12 9.11
N LEU A 124 4.55 14.98 8.41
CA LEU A 124 3.46 14.04 8.15
C LEU A 124 2.84 13.54 9.46
N ALA A 125 3.66 13.18 10.46
CA ALA A 125 3.18 12.72 11.76
C ALA A 125 2.34 13.79 12.50
N GLY A 126 2.74 15.05 12.42
CA GLY A 126 2.01 16.16 13.04
C GLY A 126 0.62 16.35 12.42
N ILE A 127 0.54 16.34 11.08
CA ILE A 127 -0.74 16.45 10.36
C ILE A 127 -1.62 15.22 10.62
N ASN A 128 -1.03 14.01 10.57
CA ASN A 128 -1.74 12.76 10.87
C ASN A 128 -2.37 12.79 12.27
N THR A 129 -1.63 13.22 13.28
CA THR A 129 -2.14 13.31 14.66
C THR A 129 -3.41 14.18 14.71
N ASN A 130 -3.37 15.36 14.08
CA ASN A 130 -4.51 16.27 14.05
C ASN A 130 -5.74 15.70 13.31
N LEU A 131 -5.51 15.01 12.19
CA LEU A 131 -6.58 14.41 11.39
C LEU A 131 -7.20 13.20 12.10
N VAL A 132 -6.39 12.36 12.75
CA VAL A 132 -6.84 11.22 13.55
C VAL A 132 -7.68 11.69 14.74
N GLU A 133 -7.24 12.72 15.48
CA GLU A 133 -8.02 13.31 16.58
C GLU A 133 -9.39 13.84 16.12
N LYS A 134 -9.47 14.35 14.89
CA LYS A 134 -10.70 14.85 14.28
C LYS A 134 -11.52 13.76 13.59
N ASN A 135 -11.06 12.50 13.61
CA ASN A 135 -11.63 11.37 12.87
C ASN A 135 -11.84 11.68 11.38
N ARG A 136 -10.83 12.29 10.75
CA ARG A 136 -10.85 12.70 9.34
C ARG A 136 -9.93 11.79 8.52
N PRO A 137 -10.47 10.80 7.80
CA PRO A 137 -9.66 10.00 6.90
C PRO A 137 -9.16 10.87 5.73
N TYR A 138 -7.96 10.57 5.26
CA TYR A 138 -7.32 11.38 4.22
C TYR A 138 -6.59 10.56 3.16
N LEU A 139 -6.35 11.20 2.02
CA LEU A 139 -5.46 10.73 0.96
C LEU A 139 -4.05 11.24 1.24
N LEU A 140 -3.06 10.34 1.30
CA LEU A 140 -1.65 10.66 1.43
C LEU A 140 -0.93 10.50 0.09
N ILE A 141 -0.15 11.49 -0.35
CA ILE A 141 0.67 11.44 -1.57
C ILE A 141 2.13 11.74 -1.22
N VAL A 142 3.04 10.84 -1.60
CA VAL A 142 4.46 10.88 -1.21
C VAL A 142 5.37 10.49 -2.36
N PHE A 143 6.63 10.94 -2.30
CA PHE A 143 7.67 10.57 -3.26
C PHE A 143 8.52 9.40 -2.77
N GLY A 144 8.80 8.44 -3.66
CA GLY A 144 9.65 7.29 -3.36
C GLY A 144 9.02 6.28 -2.40
N ARG A 145 9.86 5.49 -1.73
CA ARG A 145 9.43 4.39 -0.85
C ARG A 145 8.97 4.92 0.50
N LEU A 146 7.73 4.64 0.86
CA LEU A 146 7.21 4.92 2.19
C LEU A 146 7.60 3.80 3.16
N GLY A 147 8.14 4.18 4.32
CA GLY A 147 8.50 3.23 5.38
C GLY A 147 9.82 2.50 5.18
N SER A 148 10.69 3.00 4.30
CA SER A 148 12.05 2.48 4.20
C SER A 148 12.88 2.94 5.40
N THR A 149 13.71 2.05 5.95
CA THR A 149 14.73 2.44 6.94
C THR A 149 15.90 3.20 6.31
N ASP A 150 16.03 3.16 4.98
CA ASP A 150 17.01 3.92 4.22
C ASP A 150 16.41 5.26 3.75
N PRO A 151 16.81 6.40 4.34
CA PRO A 151 16.29 7.72 3.98
C PRO A 151 16.59 8.14 2.54
N TRP A 152 17.53 7.48 1.86
CA TRP A 152 17.87 7.76 0.46
C TRP A 152 16.93 7.10 -0.54
N LEU A 153 16.08 6.17 -0.08
CA LEU A 153 15.11 5.47 -0.94
C LEU A 153 13.70 6.05 -0.87
N GLY A 154 13.44 6.93 0.11
CA GLY A 154 12.15 7.57 0.30
C GLY A 154 11.95 8.10 1.72
N ILE A 155 10.72 8.11 2.20
CA ILE A 155 10.35 8.74 3.46
C ILE A 155 10.26 7.68 4.58
N PRO A 156 11.14 7.76 5.61
CA PRO A 156 11.21 6.76 6.68
C PRO A 156 10.13 7.01 7.74
N VAL A 157 8.87 6.76 7.38
CA VAL A 157 7.75 6.82 8.34
C VAL A 157 7.51 5.47 9.02
N ASP A 158 7.02 5.51 10.25
CA ASP A 158 6.36 4.38 10.90
C ASP A 158 4.83 4.44 10.66
N TRP A 159 4.14 3.31 10.81
CA TRP A 159 2.68 3.26 10.60
C TRP A 159 1.92 4.28 11.47
N GLY A 160 2.32 4.45 12.73
CA GLY A 160 1.68 5.41 13.64
C GLY A 160 1.75 6.87 13.16
N GLN A 161 2.71 7.20 12.29
CA GLN A 161 2.87 8.55 11.74
C GLN A 161 1.94 8.84 10.55
N ILE A 162 1.31 7.81 9.98
CA ILE A 162 0.43 7.92 8.81
C ILE A 162 -0.87 7.11 8.98
N SER A 163 -1.21 6.73 10.21
CA SER A 163 -2.26 5.77 10.53
C SER A 163 -3.67 6.21 10.15
N GLY A 164 -3.90 7.51 9.96
CA GLY A 164 -5.18 8.07 9.52
C GLY A 164 -5.38 8.04 8.00
N ALA A 165 -4.33 7.73 7.23
CA ALA A 165 -4.44 7.62 5.78
C ALA A 165 -5.32 6.42 5.40
N ARG A 166 -6.33 6.66 4.56
CA ARG A 166 -7.19 5.60 3.99
C ARG A 166 -6.84 5.28 2.55
N VAL A 167 -6.13 6.19 1.88
CA VAL A 167 -5.55 5.98 0.56
C VAL A 167 -4.14 6.54 0.55
N ILE A 168 -3.20 5.79 0.00
CA ILE A 168 -1.79 6.19 -0.14
C ILE A 168 -1.42 6.15 -1.63
N VAL A 169 -0.74 7.17 -2.11
CA VAL A 169 -0.17 7.24 -3.45
C VAL A 169 1.33 7.44 -3.33
N GLU A 170 2.11 6.44 -3.75
CA GLU A 170 3.55 6.60 -3.99
C GLU A 170 3.75 7.06 -5.43
N THR A 171 4.48 8.16 -5.60
CA THR A 171 4.80 8.72 -6.93
C THR A 171 6.30 9.01 -7.04
N TYR A 172 6.74 9.42 -8.23
CA TYR A 172 8.12 9.78 -8.54
C TYR A 172 8.28 11.30 -8.64
N LEU A 173 9.52 11.77 -8.52
CA LEU A 173 9.96 13.10 -8.94
C LEU A 173 10.97 12.93 -10.08
N ASP A 174 11.06 13.86 -11.04
CA ASP A 174 11.87 13.63 -12.24
C ASP A 174 13.36 13.38 -11.94
N ASP A 175 13.89 14.09 -10.95
CA ASP A 175 15.28 13.96 -10.45
C ASP A 175 15.44 12.86 -9.39
N PHE A 176 14.34 12.21 -8.99
CA PHE A 176 14.33 11.15 -7.99
C PHE A 176 13.32 10.04 -8.33
N SER A 177 13.85 8.95 -8.90
CA SER A 177 13.08 7.75 -9.23
C SER A 177 13.71 6.53 -8.58
N VAL A 178 13.05 5.99 -7.56
CA VAL A 178 13.43 4.76 -6.87
C VAL A 178 12.35 3.70 -7.08
N GLU A 179 12.73 2.43 -7.04
CA GLU A 179 11.77 1.33 -7.04
C GLU A 179 10.82 1.46 -5.85
N MET A 180 9.53 1.58 -6.15
CA MET A 180 8.47 1.82 -5.17
C MET A 180 8.32 0.65 -4.19
N SER A 181 7.81 0.94 -2.99
CA SER A 181 7.56 -0.11 -2.01
C SER A 181 6.45 -1.04 -2.46
N GLN A 182 5.53 -0.54 -3.31
CA GLN A 182 4.29 -1.21 -3.68
C GLN A 182 3.54 -1.70 -2.44
N GLY A 183 3.57 -0.92 -1.35
CA GLY A 183 2.91 -1.26 -0.09
C GLY A 183 3.56 -2.39 0.71
N SER A 184 4.68 -2.96 0.29
CA SER A 184 5.31 -4.11 0.96
C SER A 184 5.70 -3.85 2.43
N HIS A 185 6.20 -2.64 2.74
CA HIS A 185 6.58 -2.27 4.12
C HIS A 185 5.39 -2.25 5.08
N PHE A 186 4.19 -1.95 4.58
CA PHE A 186 2.97 -1.85 5.37
C PHE A 186 1.91 -2.86 4.95
N PHE A 187 2.30 -3.93 4.26
CA PHE A 187 1.35 -4.82 3.58
C PHE A 187 0.25 -5.31 4.53
N HIS A 188 0.63 -5.79 5.71
CA HIS A 188 -0.32 -6.24 6.74
C HIS A 188 -1.28 -5.14 7.20
N ASN A 189 -0.83 -3.88 7.28
CA ASN A 189 -1.68 -2.76 7.66
C ASN A 189 -2.61 -2.36 6.51
N LEU A 190 -2.10 -2.33 5.27
CA LEU A 190 -2.89 -2.03 4.07
C LEU A 190 -4.04 -3.02 3.91
N THR A 191 -3.75 -4.32 4.06
CA THR A 191 -4.75 -5.38 3.95
C THR A 191 -5.70 -5.41 5.15
N SER A 192 -5.17 -5.36 6.39
CA SER A 192 -5.98 -5.52 7.60
C SER A 192 -6.86 -4.30 7.89
N LEU A 193 -6.41 -3.10 7.55
CA LEU A 193 -7.11 -1.84 7.85
C LEU A 193 -7.88 -1.29 6.64
N GLY A 194 -7.87 -2.01 5.52
CA GLY A 194 -8.57 -1.60 4.30
C GLY A 194 -8.10 -0.24 3.79
N VAL A 195 -6.78 -0.04 3.79
CA VAL A 195 -6.13 1.16 3.25
C VAL A 195 -5.74 0.86 1.81
N ASN A 196 -6.22 1.70 0.90
CA ASN A 196 -5.94 1.55 -0.51
C ASN A 196 -4.60 2.17 -0.86
N TYR A 197 -3.96 1.63 -1.87
CA TYR A 197 -2.63 2.02 -2.24
C TYR A 197 -2.49 2.06 -3.76
N LEU A 198 -1.88 3.12 -4.29
CA LEU A 198 -1.57 3.27 -5.71
C LEU A 198 -0.07 3.61 -5.86
N ALA A 199 0.60 2.93 -6.76
CA ALA A 199 1.96 3.25 -7.19
C ALA A 199 1.94 3.91 -8.57
N LEU A 200 2.61 5.05 -8.70
CA LEU A 200 2.76 5.82 -9.94
C LEU A 200 4.24 5.93 -10.31
N PRO A 201 4.91 4.86 -10.78
CA PRO A 201 6.33 4.93 -11.11
C PRO A 201 6.60 5.88 -12.28
N LYS A 202 7.86 6.29 -12.47
CA LYS A 202 8.27 7.13 -13.62
C LYS A 202 7.90 6.54 -14.98
N THR A 203 7.81 5.22 -15.06
CA THR A 203 7.39 4.47 -16.26
C THR A 203 5.87 4.39 -16.43
N SER A 204 5.09 4.91 -15.49
CA SER A 204 3.63 4.96 -15.56
C SER A 204 3.19 5.82 -16.75
N LYS A 205 2.14 5.38 -17.44
CA LYS A 205 1.45 6.17 -18.47
C LYS A 205 0.62 7.30 -17.87
N PHE A 206 0.24 7.13 -16.61
CA PHE A 206 -0.65 8.01 -15.87
C PHE A 206 0.17 8.89 -14.94
N LYS A 207 -0.26 10.15 -14.81
CA LYS A 207 0.37 11.14 -13.95
C LYS A 207 -0.62 11.66 -12.91
N LEU A 208 -0.05 12.23 -11.86
CA LEU A 208 -0.81 12.93 -10.84
C LEU A 208 -1.04 14.39 -11.28
N ASP A 209 -2.26 14.89 -11.11
CA ASP A 209 -2.60 16.27 -11.46
C ASP A 209 -2.19 17.24 -10.33
N TRP A 210 -0.92 17.63 -10.36
CA TRP A 210 -0.34 18.60 -9.42
C TRP A 210 -0.93 20.00 -9.56
N ASP A 211 -1.31 20.40 -10.77
CA ASP A 211 -1.90 21.72 -11.03
C ASP A 211 -3.22 21.84 -10.28
N TRP A 212 -4.11 20.84 -10.42
CA TRP A 212 -5.36 20.81 -9.67
C TRP A 212 -5.14 20.83 -8.16
N LEU A 213 -4.20 20.03 -7.62
CA LEU A 213 -3.88 20.02 -6.18
C LEU A 213 -3.38 21.36 -5.67
N SER A 214 -2.61 22.08 -6.49
CA SER A 214 -2.01 23.35 -6.10
C SER A 214 -3.06 24.44 -5.85
N HIS A 215 -4.17 24.39 -6.60
CA HIS A 215 -5.29 25.33 -6.54
C HIS A 215 -6.32 25.04 -5.44
N GLN A 216 -6.19 23.94 -4.69
CA GLN A 216 -7.15 23.61 -3.64
C GLN A 216 -6.97 24.48 -2.37
N PRO A 217 -8.05 24.69 -1.58
CA PRO A 217 -7.98 25.43 -0.33
C PRO A 217 -7.01 24.78 0.65
N GLU A 218 -6.00 25.54 1.05
CA GLU A 218 -5.01 25.12 2.04
C GLU A 218 -5.56 25.21 3.46
N ILE A 219 -5.38 24.14 4.23
CA ILE A 219 -5.70 24.11 5.67
C ILE A 219 -4.43 24.32 6.50
N GLN A 220 -3.35 23.67 6.08
CA GLN A 220 -2.06 23.73 6.76
C GLN A 220 -0.94 23.50 5.74
N ARG A 221 0.17 24.20 5.90
CA ARG A 221 1.42 24.01 5.17
C ARG A 221 2.59 24.08 6.14
N SER A 222 3.51 23.15 6.01
CA SER A 222 4.82 23.14 6.65
C SER A 222 5.90 23.32 5.58
N ASP A 223 7.16 23.06 5.92
CA ASP A 223 8.27 23.28 5.00
C ASP A 223 8.18 22.33 3.79
N PHE A 224 7.78 21.08 4.00
CA PHE A 224 7.74 20.05 2.95
C PHE A 224 6.36 19.48 2.65
N VAL A 225 5.40 19.66 3.55
CA VAL A 225 4.09 19.00 3.47
C VAL A 225 2.97 20.03 3.40
N ARG A 226 1.98 19.74 2.54
CA ARG A 226 0.78 20.53 2.40
C ARG A 226 -0.46 19.69 2.66
N HIS A 227 -1.37 20.23 3.45
CA HIS A 227 -2.70 19.68 3.72
C HIS A 227 -3.74 20.60 3.11
N VAL A 228 -4.49 20.08 2.15
CA VAL A 228 -5.62 20.77 1.50
C VAL A 228 -6.91 20.04 1.84
N ARG A 229 -8.01 20.79 1.80
CA ARG A 229 -9.35 20.23 1.99
C ARG A 229 -10.29 20.69 0.89
N ILE A 230 -10.96 19.73 0.28
CA ILE A 230 -11.98 19.95 -0.74
C ILE A 230 -13.39 19.91 -0.14
N ALA A 231 -14.33 20.61 -0.78
CA ALA A 231 -15.70 20.73 -0.28
C ALA A 231 -16.52 19.44 -0.48
N LYS A 232 -16.34 18.78 -1.62
CA LYS A 232 -16.95 17.49 -1.97
C LYS A 232 -15.87 16.40 -1.96
N PRO A 233 -16.18 15.18 -1.52
CA PRO A 233 -15.19 14.11 -1.41
C PRO A 233 -14.65 13.66 -2.79
N LEU A 234 -13.45 13.12 -2.80
CA LEU A 234 -12.91 12.35 -3.94
C LEU A 234 -13.71 11.07 -4.12
N SER A 235 -13.84 10.59 -5.36
CA SER A 235 -14.30 9.23 -5.63
C SER A 235 -13.11 8.35 -5.97
N ILE A 236 -12.84 7.37 -5.11
CA ILE A 236 -11.66 6.51 -5.19
C ILE A 236 -12.14 5.09 -5.42
N ARG A 237 -11.73 4.49 -6.54
CA ARG A 237 -12.12 3.12 -6.90
C ARG A 237 -10.87 2.29 -7.13
N ILE A 238 -10.78 1.15 -6.46
CA ILE A 238 -9.67 0.19 -6.61
C ILE A 238 -10.23 -1.17 -7.00
N ASP A 239 -9.77 -1.68 -8.13
CA ASP A 239 -9.94 -3.06 -8.59
C ASP A 239 -8.66 -3.83 -8.25
N GLY A 240 -8.67 -4.49 -7.09
CA GLY A 240 -7.52 -5.27 -6.62
C GLY A 240 -7.24 -6.53 -7.44
N ARG A 241 -8.20 -6.99 -8.26
CA ARG A 241 -8.00 -8.17 -9.13
C ARG A 241 -7.23 -7.81 -10.39
N ALA A 242 -7.52 -6.65 -10.96
CA ALA A 242 -6.81 -6.11 -12.12
C ALA A 242 -5.60 -5.24 -11.73
N SER A 243 -5.34 -5.06 -10.43
CA SER A 243 -4.35 -4.12 -9.87
C SER A 243 -4.54 -2.69 -10.39
N ARG A 244 -5.79 -2.27 -10.62
CA ARG A 244 -6.12 -0.95 -11.17
C ARG A 244 -6.73 -0.04 -10.11
N GLY A 245 -6.39 1.24 -10.15
CA GLY A 245 -6.95 2.24 -9.25
C GLY A 245 -7.15 3.57 -9.93
N VAL A 246 -8.25 4.25 -9.59
CA VAL A 246 -8.53 5.61 -10.06
C VAL A 246 -8.95 6.48 -8.87
N ILE A 247 -8.49 7.73 -8.89
CA ILE A 247 -8.90 8.79 -7.97
C ILE A 247 -9.53 9.89 -8.83
N GLN A 248 -10.84 10.03 -8.75
CA GLN A 248 -11.63 11.02 -9.47
C GLN A 248 -11.79 12.29 -8.63
N LYS A 249 -11.60 13.44 -9.29
CA LYS A 249 -11.91 14.75 -8.70
C LYS A 249 -13.42 14.87 -8.47
N PRO A 250 -13.87 15.61 -7.44
CA PRO A 250 -15.28 15.88 -7.26
C PRO A 250 -15.86 16.59 -8.48
N GLU A 251 -17.11 16.27 -8.84
CA GLU A 251 -17.86 17.01 -9.85
C GLU A 251 -18.15 18.43 -9.33
N VAL A 252 -17.87 19.44 -10.17
CA VAL A 252 -18.10 20.87 -9.86
C VAL A 252 -19.58 21.11 -9.60
#